data_AF-A0A4Q7NGM7-F1
#
_entry.id   AF-A0A4Q7NGM7-F1
#
_cell.length_a   1.000
_cell.length_b   1.000
_cell.length_c   1.000
_cell.angle_alpha   90.00
_cell.angle_beta   90.00
_cell.angle_gamma   90.00
#
_symmetry.space_group_name_H-M   'P 1'
#
loop_
_entity.id
_entity.type
_entity.pdbx_description
1 polymer ?
#
loop_
_entity_poly.entity_id
_entity_poly.type
_entity_poly.pdbx_seq_one_letter_code
_entity_poly.pdbx_strand_id
1 'polypeptide(L)'
;MTLEEYLAAWSRLHAGIVPTGMVRGWLRVAYALARPLAVRRVPPDAVTLAGLVLGALVPVACLPGAAWPLAGAALTGLTGLVDGLDGAVAVLTGRTTRWGWLLDSVVDRVTDACFVLALAVLGAPPLLAGAALVLASLQEYARARAAAGGTELPAYPVGERATRVVVVALFAVGAAVGPGPAPAWGTAGAAALVAGGATGCAQLLLRARRELRG
;
A
#
# COMPACT_ATOMS: atom_id res chain seq x y z
N MET A 1 20.67 11.08 -13.35
CA MET A 1 19.50 10.44 -13.98
C MET A 1 18.47 11.50 -14.33
N THR A 2 18.04 11.57 -15.59
CA THR A 2 16.93 12.41 -16.06
C THR A 2 15.57 11.73 -15.78
N LEU A 3 14.46 12.44 -15.97
CA LEU A 3 13.12 11.86 -15.82
C LEU A 3 12.87 10.72 -16.83
N GLU A 4 13.26 10.87 -18.09
CA GLU A 4 13.04 9.82 -19.10
C GLU A 4 13.91 8.58 -18.83
N GLU A 5 15.15 8.77 -18.37
CA GLU A 5 15.98 7.66 -17.89
C GLU A 5 15.32 6.93 -16.72
N TYR A 6 14.76 7.68 -15.76
CA TYR A 6 14.03 7.12 -14.62
C TYR A 6 12.82 6.30 -15.06
N LEU A 7 11.99 6.84 -15.95
CA LEU A 7 10.82 6.14 -16.49
C LEU A 7 11.23 4.86 -17.25
N ALA A 8 12.33 4.92 -18.01
CA ALA A 8 12.86 3.75 -18.71
C ALA A 8 13.39 2.68 -17.74
N ALA A 9 14.05 3.08 -16.65
CA ALA A 9 14.51 2.15 -15.63
C ALA A 9 13.35 1.51 -14.86
N TRP A 10 12.35 2.30 -14.47
CA TRP A 10 11.14 1.80 -13.84
C TRP A 10 10.42 0.79 -14.75
N SER A 11 10.28 1.09 -16.04
CA SER A 11 9.65 0.21 -17.02
C SER A 11 10.35 -1.16 -17.12
N ARG A 12 11.69 -1.19 -17.13
CA ARG A 12 12.47 -2.44 -17.14
C ARG A 12 12.22 -3.31 -15.90
N LEU A 13 12.00 -2.70 -14.74
CA LEU A 13 11.70 -3.41 -13.50
C LEU A 13 10.27 -3.97 -13.47
N HIS A 14 9.37 -3.47 -14.31
CA HIS A 14 7.95 -3.83 -14.34
C HIS A 14 7.59 -4.48 -15.68
N ALA A 15 8.38 -5.49 -16.10
CA ALA A 15 8.14 -6.27 -17.31
C ALA A 15 7.95 -5.45 -18.61
N GLY A 16 8.57 -4.27 -18.70
CA GLY A 16 8.49 -3.41 -19.89
C GLY A 16 7.20 -2.61 -20.00
N ILE A 17 6.40 -2.49 -18.93
CA ILE A 17 5.18 -1.68 -18.93
C ILE A 17 5.53 -0.23 -19.26
N VAL A 18 4.86 0.33 -20.28
CA VAL A 18 5.02 1.74 -20.65
C VAL A 18 4.12 2.60 -19.75
N PRO A 19 4.68 3.50 -18.93
CA PRO A 19 3.87 4.33 -18.05
C PRO A 19 3.10 5.38 -18.84
N THR A 20 1.77 5.30 -18.78
CA THR A 20 0.83 6.24 -19.41
C THR A 20 -0.18 6.79 -18.39
N GLY A 21 -0.88 7.87 -18.75
CA GLY A 21 -1.96 8.45 -17.94
C GLY A 21 -1.59 8.72 -16.48
N MET A 22 -2.40 8.19 -15.56
CA MET A 22 -2.22 8.35 -14.11
C MET A 22 -0.89 7.77 -13.61
N VAL A 23 -0.44 6.64 -14.18
CA VAL A 23 0.83 6.00 -13.78
C VAL A 23 2.01 6.92 -14.12
N ARG A 24 2.04 7.51 -15.32
CA ARG A 24 3.10 8.47 -15.68
C ARG A 24 3.04 9.72 -14.80
N GLY A 25 1.84 10.21 -14.47
CA GLY A 25 1.64 11.33 -13.56
C GLY A 25 2.20 11.05 -12.17
N TRP A 26 1.85 9.89 -11.60
CA TRP A 26 2.39 9.43 -10.32
C TRP A 26 3.91 9.31 -10.32
N LEU A 27 4.49 8.66 -11.34
CA LEU A 27 5.94 8.50 -11.45
C LEU A 27 6.69 9.83 -11.57
N ARG A 28 6.07 10.87 -12.16
CA ARG A 28 6.64 12.22 -12.17
C ARG A 28 6.69 12.84 -10.77
N VAL A 29 5.63 12.67 -9.99
CA VAL A 29 5.58 13.13 -8.59
C VAL A 29 6.62 12.38 -7.76
N ALA A 30 6.64 11.04 -7.86
CA ALA A 30 7.62 10.21 -7.18
C ALA A 30 9.06 10.61 -7.54
N TYR A 31 9.37 10.82 -8.82
CA TYR A 31 10.67 11.32 -9.28
C TYR A 31 11.02 12.67 -8.66
N ALA A 32 10.08 13.64 -8.68
CA ALA A 32 10.32 14.98 -8.15
C ALA A 32 10.63 14.97 -6.65
N LEU A 33 9.92 14.13 -5.89
CA LEU A 33 10.08 14.00 -4.44
C LEU A 33 11.29 13.13 -4.05
N ALA A 34 11.60 12.09 -4.81
CA ALA A 34 12.72 11.19 -4.55
C ALA A 34 14.07 11.79 -4.94
N ARG A 35 14.12 12.64 -5.98
CA ARG A 35 15.36 13.28 -6.45
C ARG A 35 16.16 14.00 -5.36
N PRO A 36 15.58 14.88 -4.52
CA PRO A 36 16.34 15.52 -3.44
C PRO A 36 16.86 14.53 -2.38
N LEU A 37 16.15 13.42 -2.12
CA LEU A 37 16.60 12.37 -1.22
C LEU A 37 17.78 11.59 -1.82
N ALA A 38 17.67 11.24 -3.11
CA ALA A 38 18.71 10.57 -3.87
C ALA A 38 20.00 11.41 -3.96
N VAL A 39 19.88 12.72 -4.23
CA VAL A 39 21.03 13.65 -4.24
C VAL A 39 21.71 13.72 -2.88
N ARG A 40 20.94 13.69 -1.79
CA ARG A 40 21.46 13.62 -0.41
C ARG A 40 21.94 12.23 0.00
N ARG A 41 21.90 11.24 -0.91
CA ARG A 41 22.30 9.84 -0.68
C ARG A 41 21.57 9.16 0.48
N VAL A 42 20.33 9.58 0.75
CA VAL A 42 19.47 8.92 1.73
C VAL A 42 19.31 7.44 1.33
N PRO A 43 19.56 6.48 2.24
CA PRO A 43 19.38 5.06 1.94
C PRO A 43 17.91 4.75 1.61
N PRO A 44 17.60 3.96 0.56
CA PRO A 44 16.23 3.52 0.27
C PRO A 44 15.57 2.85 1.49
N ASP A 45 16.30 1.95 2.16
CA ASP A 45 15.83 1.26 3.37
C ASP A 45 15.41 2.25 4.48
N ALA A 46 16.06 3.41 4.59
CA ALA A 46 15.67 4.43 5.57
C ALA A 46 14.35 5.11 5.20
N VAL A 47 14.05 5.23 3.90
CA VAL A 47 12.77 5.73 3.41
C VAL A 47 11.67 4.71 3.71
N THR A 48 11.91 3.42 3.46
CA THR A 48 10.99 2.33 3.83
C THR A 48 10.70 2.31 5.33
N LEU A 49 11.75 2.40 6.17
CA LEU A 49 11.59 2.46 7.63
C LEU A 49 10.88 3.73 8.11
N ALA A 50 11.04 4.87 7.43
CA ALA A 50 10.24 6.05 7.71
C ALA A 50 8.76 5.81 7.40
N GLY A 51 8.45 5.12 6.30
CA GLY A 51 7.10 4.66 5.97
C GLY A 51 6.50 3.76 7.06
N LEU A 52 7.30 2.83 7.61
CA LEU A 52 6.89 1.99 8.74
C LEU A 52 6.49 2.83 9.97
N VAL A 53 7.31 3.83 10.32
CA VAL A 53 7.01 4.72 11.46
C VAL A 53 5.72 5.51 11.22
N LEU A 54 5.54 6.06 10.01
CA LEU A 54 4.31 6.77 9.65
C LEU A 54 3.08 5.85 9.76
N GLY A 55 3.18 4.63 9.24
CA GLY A 55 2.10 3.64 9.31
C GLY A 55 1.76 3.23 10.76
N ALA A 56 2.77 3.05 11.61
CA ALA A 56 2.59 2.73 13.02
C ALA A 56 1.88 3.85 13.82
N LEU A 57 2.03 5.10 13.40
CA LEU A 57 1.35 6.25 14.02
C LEU A 57 -0.11 6.40 13.60
N VAL A 58 -0.55 5.75 12.50
CA VAL A 58 -1.94 5.82 12.03
C VAL A 58 -2.96 5.39 13.09
N PRO A 59 -2.87 4.19 13.70
CA PRO A 59 -3.82 3.78 14.73
C PRO A 59 -3.76 4.69 15.98
N VAL A 60 -2.58 5.24 16.31
CA VAL A 60 -2.40 6.18 17.43
C VAL A 60 -3.17 7.48 17.17
N ALA A 61 -3.09 8.01 15.95
CA ALA A 61 -3.83 9.20 15.54
C ALA A 61 -5.35 8.98 15.44
N CYS A 62 -5.80 7.73 15.39
CA CYS A 62 -7.23 7.40 15.42
C CYS A 62 -7.77 7.12 16.83
N LEU A 63 -6.94 7.08 17.88
CA LEU A 63 -7.37 6.78 19.24
C LEU A 63 -8.45 7.76 19.74
N PRO A 64 -9.51 7.28 20.42
CA PRO A 64 -10.49 8.15 21.05
C PRO A 64 -9.81 9.15 22.00
N GLY A 65 -10.08 10.44 21.84
CA GLY A 65 -9.50 11.50 22.68
C GLY A 65 -8.05 11.88 22.33
N ALA A 66 -7.32 11.05 21.59
CA ALA A 66 -6.15 11.49 20.85
C ALA A 66 -6.61 12.20 19.57
N ALA A 67 -5.88 13.21 19.11
CA ALA A 67 -6.37 14.14 18.10
C ALA A 67 -6.65 13.50 16.73
N TRP A 68 -7.80 13.90 16.16
CA TRP A 68 -8.11 14.06 14.73
C TRP A 68 -7.90 12.82 13.86
N PRO A 69 -8.96 12.05 13.56
CA PRO A 69 -8.91 11.02 12.50
C PRO A 69 -8.49 11.59 11.12
N LEU A 70 -8.55 12.92 10.94
CA LEU A 70 -7.90 13.63 9.81
C LEU A 70 -6.37 13.46 9.79
N ALA A 71 -5.71 13.50 10.94
CA ALA A 71 -4.28 13.21 11.05
C ALA A 71 -4.01 11.73 10.71
N GLY A 72 -4.86 10.80 11.17
CA GLY A 72 -4.80 9.39 10.77
C GLY A 72 -4.94 9.20 9.25
N ALA A 73 -5.87 9.91 8.63
CA ALA A 73 -6.02 9.92 7.16
C ALA A 73 -4.79 10.50 6.44
N ALA A 74 -4.26 11.62 6.93
CA ALA A 74 -3.07 12.24 6.38
C ALA A 74 -1.84 11.32 6.50
N LEU A 75 -1.62 10.71 7.66
CA LEU A 75 -0.56 9.73 7.89
C LEU A 75 -0.71 8.49 7.01
N THR A 76 -1.94 8.02 6.77
CA THR A 76 -2.22 6.91 5.85
C THR A 76 -1.80 7.25 4.43
N GLY A 77 -2.22 8.42 3.93
CA GLY A 77 -1.82 8.90 2.61
C GLY A 77 -0.32 9.16 2.48
N LEU A 78 0.31 9.71 3.53
CA LEU A 78 1.76 9.90 3.59
C LEU A 78 2.51 8.57 3.59
N THR A 79 2.00 7.55 4.29
CA THR A 79 2.60 6.20 4.28
C THR A 79 2.61 5.65 2.86
N GLY A 80 1.47 5.67 2.15
CA GLY A 80 1.41 5.23 0.76
C GLY A 80 2.22 6.10 -0.22
N LEU A 81 2.45 7.38 0.11
CA LEU A 81 3.37 8.22 -0.64
C LEU A 81 4.82 7.76 -0.48
N VAL A 82 5.27 7.60 0.77
CA VAL A 82 6.64 7.22 1.11
C VAL A 82 7.01 5.84 0.58
N ASP A 83 6.05 4.91 0.58
CA ASP A 83 6.10 3.60 -0.10
C ASP A 83 6.57 3.73 -1.56
N GLY A 84 5.93 4.60 -2.36
CA GLY A 84 6.37 4.84 -3.73
C GLY A 84 7.72 5.59 -3.86
N LEU A 85 8.17 6.27 -2.80
CA LEU A 85 9.42 7.02 -2.81
C LEU A 85 10.65 6.14 -2.60
N ASP A 86 10.57 5.06 -1.82
CA ASP A 86 11.75 4.22 -1.55
C ASP A 86 12.26 3.53 -2.83
N GLY A 87 11.37 3.01 -3.67
CA GLY A 87 11.66 2.41 -4.95
C GLY A 87 12.19 3.46 -5.93
N ALA A 88 11.63 4.67 -5.91
CA ALA A 88 12.13 5.76 -6.72
C ALA A 88 13.54 6.19 -6.29
N VAL A 89 13.83 6.28 -4.99
CA VAL A 89 15.17 6.54 -4.46
C VAL A 89 16.13 5.39 -4.81
N ALA A 90 15.70 4.14 -4.72
CA ALA A 90 16.49 2.97 -5.09
C ALA A 90 16.89 3.02 -6.58
N VAL A 91 15.95 3.32 -7.48
CA VAL A 91 16.22 3.49 -8.92
C VAL A 91 17.17 4.65 -9.17
N LEU A 92 16.91 5.82 -8.58
CA LEU A 92 17.71 7.03 -8.79
C LEU A 92 19.15 6.91 -8.24
N THR A 93 19.35 6.11 -7.20
CA THR A 93 20.66 5.87 -6.57
C THR A 93 21.37 4.62 -7.10
N GLY A 94 20.73 3.83 -7.98
CA GLY A 94 21.27 2.57 -8.48
C GLY A 94 21.39 1.49 -7.40
N ARG A 95 20.52 1.51 -6.39
CA ARG A 95 20.52 0.62 -5.21
C ARG A 95 19.28 -0.28 -5.15
N THR A 96 18.77 -0.74 -6.29
CA THR A 96 17.70 -1.74 -6.32
C THR A 96 18.26 -3.11 -5.92
N THR A 97 17.84 -3.65 -4.78
CA THR A 97 18.36 -4.91 -4.22
C THR A 97 17.25 -5.89 -3.86
N ARG A 98 17.58 -7.18 -3.78
CA ARG A 98 16.65 -8.22 -3.30
C ARG A 98 16.26 -8.04 -1.84
N TRP A 99 17.17 -7.50 -1.02
CA TRP A 99 16.89 -7.16 0.37
C TRP A 99 15.86 -6.05 0.47
N GLY A 100 16.04 -4.94 -0.27
CA GLY A 100 15.09 -3.84 -0.30
C GLY A 100 13.70 -4.30 -0.74
N TRP A 101 13.62 -5.13 -1.78
CA TRP A 101 12.35 -5.73 -2.23
C TRP A 101 11.65 -6.57 -1.14
N LEU A 102 12.40 -7.35 -0.35
CA LEU A 102 11.85 -8.11 0.77
C LEU A 102 11.43 -7.19 1.91
N LEU A 103 12.27 -6.22 2.27
CA LEU A 103 12.01 -5.26 3.35
C LEU A 103 10.73 -4.47 3.07
N ASP A 104 10.60 -3.92 1.87
CA ASP A 104 9.40 -3.24 1.36
C ASP A 104 8.17 -4.14 1.53
N SER A 105 8.23 -5.36 0.99
CA SER A 105 7.14 -6.34 1.12
C SER A 105 6.74 -6.68 2.56
N VAL A 106 7.69 -6.65 3.51
CA VAL A 106 7.42 -6.91 4.94
C VAL A 106 6.82 -5.68 5.61
N VAL A 107 7.39 -4.50 5.40
CA VAL A 107 6.89 -3.22 5.93
C VAL A 107 5.47 -2.96 5.44
N ASP A 108 5.20 -3.31 4.19
CA ASP A 108 3.86 -3.32 3.60
C ASP A 108 2.84 -4.11 4.44
N ARG A 109 3.18 -5.32 4.87
CA ARG A 109 2.27 -6.16 5.67
C ARG A 109 2.06 -5.59 7.06
N VAL A 110 3.11 -5.03 7.67
CA VAL A 110 3.01 -4.39 8.97
C VAL A 110 2.13 -3.13 8.89
N THR A 111 2.33 -2.30 7.87
CA THR A 111 1.53 -1.08 7.67
C THR A 111 0.08 -1.40 7.29
N ASP A 112 -0.19 -2.42 6.49
CA ASP A 112 -1.54 -2.93 6.23
C ASP A 112 -2.24 -3.34 7.56
N ALA A 113 -1.51 -3.99 8.47
CA ALA A 113 -2.03 -4.33 9.80
C ALA A 113 -2.31 -3.09 10.65
N CYS A 114 -1.45 -2.07 10.61
CA CYS A 114 -1.69 -0.79 11.30
C CYS A 114 -2.92 -0.06 10.75
N PHE A 115 -3.16 -0.09 9.44
CA PHE A 115 -4.35 0.49 8.82
C PHE A 115 -5.64 -0.21 9.26
N VAL A 116 -5.64 -1.54 9.28
CA VAL A 116 -6.78 -2.32 9.80
C VAL A 116 -6.99 -2.05 11.29
N LEU A 117 -5.92 -1.96 12.08
CA LEU A 117 -6.00 -1.60 13.49
C LEU A 117 -6.60 -0.20 13.68
N ALA A 118 -6.25 0.77 12.82
CA ALA A 118 -6.83 2.10 12.88
C ALA A 118 -8.35 2.07 12.66
N LEU A 119 -8.86 1.25 11.73
CA LEU A 119 -10.30 1.07 11.55
C LEU A 119 -10.96 0.40 12.76
N ALA A 120 -10.29 -0.56 13.39
CA ALA A 120 -10.76 -1.18 14.63
C ALA A 120 -10.81 -0.18 15.79
N VAL A 121 -9.79 0.68 15.92
CA VAL A 121 -9.75 1.79 16.88
C VAL A 121 -10.89 2.80 16.62
N LEU A 122 -11.22 3.05 15.35
CA LEU A 122 -12.39 3.85 14.97
C LEU A 122 -13.73 3.17 15.26
N GLY A 123 -13.74 1.91 15.70
CA GLY A 123 -14.93 1.18 16.16
C GLY A 123 -15.38 0.05 15.24
N ALA A 124 -14.58 -0.37 14.25
CA ALA A 124 -14.89 -1.55 13.45
C ALA A 124 -14.91 -2.83 14.31
N PRO A 125 -15.86 -3.77 14.09
CA PRO A 125 -15.91 -5.03 14.81
C PRO A 125 -14.60 -5.83 14.63
N PRO A 126 -14.02 -6.41 15.70
CA PRO A 126 -12.74 -7.14 15.61
C PRO A 126 -12.74 -8.28 14.59
N LEU A 127 -13.85 -9.01 14.45
CA LEU A 127 -13.98 -10.07 13.45
C LEU A 127 -13.93 -9.54 12.02
N LEU A 128 -14.53 -8.38 11.77
CA LEU A 128 -14.55 -7.75 10.45
C LEU A 128 -13.17 -7.19 10.10
N ALA A 129 -12.50 -6.53 11.05
CA ALA A 129 -11.12 -6.07 10.91
C ALA A 129 -10.16 -7.25 10.69
N GLY A 130 -10.29 -8.33 11.47
CA GLY A 130 -9.51 -9.55 11.30
C GLY A 130 -9.70 -10.18 9.91
N ALA A 131 -10.95 -10.25 9.42
CA ALA A 131 -11.23 -10.72 8.07
C ALA A 131 -10.59 -9.84 6.99
N ALA A 132 -10.61 -8.52 7.14
CA ALA A 132 -9.95 -7.60 6.22
C ALA A 132 -8.43 -7.87 6.14
N LEU A 133 -7.77 -8.03 7.29
CA LEU A 133 -6.33 -8.31 7.36
C LEU A 133 -5.98 -9.67 6.75
N VAL A 134 -6.79 -10.71 7.04
CA VAL A 134 -6.59 -12.05 6.45
C VAL A 134 -6.73 -12.00 4.93
N LEU A 135 -7.77 -11.36 4.40
CA LEU A 135 -7.98 -11.26 2.96
C LEU A 135 -6.87 -10.46 2.27
N ALA A 136 -6.46 -9.32 2.84
CA ALA A 136 -5.31 -8.57 2.33
C ALA A 136 -4.04 -9.45 2.31
N SER A 137 -3.76 -10.16 3.39
CA SER A 137 -2.59 -11.05 3.49
C SER A 137 -2.67 -12.22 2.51
N LEU A 138 -3.86 -12.78 2.26
CA LEU A 138 -4.07 -13.87 1.31
C LEU A 138 -3.81 -13.46 -0.13
N GLN A 139 -4.18 -12.23 -0.54
CA GLN A 139 -3.85 -11.72 -1.87
C GLN A 139 -2.34 -11.67 -2.09
N GLU A 140 -1.62 -11.12 -1.12
CA GLU A 140 -0.17 -10.97 -1.15
C GLU A 140 0.53 -12.33 -1.13
N TYR A 141 0.07 -13.23 -0.28
CA TYR A 141 0.59 -14.59 -0.18
C TYR A 141 0.35 -15.40 -1.46
N ALA A 142 -0.83 -15.31 -2.07
CA ALA A 142 -1.13 -16.00 -3.32
C ALA A 142 -0.19 -15.54 -4.45
N ARG A 143 0.09 -14.23 -4.55
CA ARG A 143 1.05 -13.69 -5.53
C ARG A 143 2.47 -14.15 -5.24
N ALA A 144 2.92 -14.03 -4.00
CA ALA A 144 4.26 -14.47 -3.60
C ALA A 144 4.47 -15.98 -3.85
N ARG A 145 3.44 -16.80 -3.58
CA ARG A 145 3.50 -18.25 -3.79
C ARG A 145 3.49 -18.63 -5.27
N ALA A 146 2.70 -17.94 -6.09
CA ALA A 146 2.73 -18.14 -7.53
C ALA A 146 4.09 -17.76 -8.13
N ALA A 147 4.66 -16.62 -7.73
CA ALA A 147 5.97 -16.18 -8.18
C ALA A 147 7.08 -17.16 -7.77
N ALA A 148 7.01 -17.71 -6.54
CA ALA A 148 7.92 -18.77 -6.09
C ALA A 148 7.78 -20.07 -6.90
N GLY A 149 6.63 -20.30 -7.52
CA GLY A 149 6.38 -21.39 -8.46
C GLY A 149 6.71 -21.07 -9.92
N GLY A 150 7.26 -19.89 -10.21
CA GLY A 150 7.62 -19.46 -11.57
C GLY A 150 6.48 -18.80 -12.36
N THR A 151 5.35 -18.48 -11.72
CA THR A 151 4.20 -17.84 -12.37
C THR A 151 3.96 -16.46 -11.80
N GLU A 152 4.03 -15.43 -12.64
CA GLU A 152 3.73 -14.06 -12.22
C GLU A 152 2.24 -13.77 -12.36
N LEU A 153 1.54 -13.68 -11.23
CA LEU A 153 0.15 -13.23 -11.19
C LEU A 153 0.06 -11.70 -11.31
N PRO A 154 -1.07 -11.15 -11.78
CA PRO A 154 -1.21 -9.71 -11.95
C PRO A 154 -1.03 -8.91 -10.67
N ALA A 155 -0.44 -7.73 -10.83
CA ALA A 155 -0.20 -6.80 -9.73
C ALA A 155 -1.47 -6.06 -9.23
N TYR A 156 -2.55 -6.02 -10.02
CA TYR A 156 -3.68 -5.11 -9.80
C TYR A 156 -5.06 -5.80 -9.67
N PRO A 157 -5.25 -6.77 -8.76
CA PRO A 157 -6.60 -7.22 -8.41
C PRO A 157 -7.36 -6.11 -7.66
N VAL A 158 -8.68 -6.24 -7.58
CA VAL A 158 -9.49 -5.40 -6.68
C VAL A 158 -8.96 -5.54 -5.25
N GLY A 159 -8.93 -4.44 -4.49
CA GLY A 159 -8.41 -4.46 -3.12
C GLY A 159 -6.88 -4.57 -3.03
N GLU A 160 -6.16 -4.27 -4.11
CA GLU A 160 -4.72 -4.07 -4.05
C GLU A 160 -4.33 -2.95 -3.07
N ARG A 161 -3.03 -2.86 -2.74
CA ARG A 161 -2.53 -2.02 -1.65
C ARG A 161 -2.91 -0.55 -1.74
N ALA A 162 -2.78 0.09 -2.90
CA ALA A 162 -3.15 1.50 -3.08
C ALA A 162 -4.65 1.71 -2.84
N THR A 163 -5.50 0.77 -3.25
CA THR A 163 -6.93 0.75 -2.95
C THR A 163 -7.16 0.67 -1.43
N ARG A 164 -6.40 -0.17 -0.70
CA ARG A 164 -6.51 -0.26 0.77
C ARG A 164 -6.13 1.05 1.45
N VAL A 165 -5.04 1.69 1.03
CA VAL A 165 -4.60 3.01 1.51
C VAL A 165 -5.70 4.05 1.30
N VAL A 166 -6.27 4.11 0.10
CA VAL A 166 -7.36 5.04 -0.24
C VAL A 166 -8.60 4.79 0.61
N VAL A 167 -9.03 3.54 0.74
CA VAL A 167 -10.18 3.17 1.58
C VAL A 167 -9.95 3.63 3.02
N VAL A 168 -8.82 3.26 3.63
CA VAL A 168 -8.53 3.60 5.03
C VAL A 168 -8.50 5.12 5.22
N ALA A 169 -7.82 5.86 4.34
CA ALA A 169 -7.77 7.32 4.41
C ALA A 169 -9.16 7.95 4.28
N LEU A 170 -9.98 7.52 3.32
CA LEU A 170 -11.33 8.05 3.09
C LEU A 170 -12.24 7.80 4.30
N PHE A 171 -12.23 6.59 4.86
CA PHE A 171 -13.07 6.27 6.01
C PHE A 171 -12.56 6.92 7.31
N ALA A 172 -11.26 7.17 7.44
CA ALA A 172 -10.72 7.99 8.52
C ALA A 172 -11.16 9.47 8.39
N VAL A 173 -11.19 10.04 7.19
CA VAL A 173 -11.78 11.37 6.96
C VAL A 173 -13.27 11.37 7.31
N GLY A 174 -14.01 10.38 6.84
CA GLY A 174 -15.43 10.22 7.15
C GLY A 174 -15.69 10.14 8.66
N ALA A 175 -14.87 9.40 9.40
CA ALA A 175 -14.97 9.33 10.86
C ALA A 175 -14.71 10.67 11.57
N ALA A 176 -13.93 11.58 10.96
CA ALA A 176 -13.64 12.89 11.53
C ALA A 176 -14.70 13.95 11.21
N VAL A 177 -15.19 13.99 9.98
CA VAL A 177 -16.02 15.11 9.48
C VAL A 177 -17.34 14.69 8.85
N GLY A 178 -17.54 13.38 8.65
CA GLY A 178 -18.74 12.82 8.05
C GLY A 178 -19.91 12.77 9.04
N PRO A 179 -21.15 12.66 8.55
CA PRO A 179 -22.31 12.46 9.41
C PRO A 179 -22.24 11.12 10.16
N GLY A 180 -22.74 11.10 11.39
CA GLY A 180 -22.84 9.88 12.20
C GLY A 180 -21.61 9.58 13.07
N PRO A 181 -21.67 8.51 13.86
CA PRO A 181 -20.63 8.20 14.83
C PRO A 181 -19.42 7.54 14.16
N ALA A 182 -18.20 7.81 14.66
CA ALA A 182 -16.95 7.23 14.14
C ALA A 182 -16.99 5.69 13.97
N PRO A 183 -17.59 4.90 14.89
CA PRO A 183 -17.79 3.45 14.70
C PRO A 183 -18.49 3.03 13.41
N ALA A 184 -19.44 3.84 12.91
CA ALA A 184 -20.10 3.54 11.65
C ALA A 184 -19.13 3.64 10.47
N TRP A 185 -18.27 4.67 10.47
CA TRP A 185 -17.22 4.87 9.46
C TRP A 185 -16.12 3.81 9.55
N GLY A 186 -15.66 3.47 10.75
CA GLY A 186 -14.70 2.38 10.97
C GLY A 186 -15.25 1.05 10.45
N THR A 187 -16.50 0.72 10.79
CA THR A 187 -17.18 -0.50 10.31
C THR A 187 -17.32 -0.52 8.80
N ALA A 188 -17.76 0.58 8.19
CA ALA A 188 -17.93 0.68 6.75
C ALA A 188 -16.58 0.56 6.01
N GLY A 189 -15.50 1.14 6.55
CA GLY A 189 -14.15 0.99 6.01
C GLY A 189 -13.66 -0.46 6.06
N ALA A 190 -13.84 -1.14 7.20
CA ALA A 190 -13.46 -2.55 7.32
C ALA A 190 -14.29 -3.45 6.39
N ALA A 191 -15.59 -3.18 6.25
CA ALA A 191 -16.46 -3.88 5.30
C ALA A 191 -16.01 -3.67 3.84
N ALA A 192 -15.62 -2.45 3.48
CA ALA A 192 -15.08 -2.16 2.16
C ALA A 192 -13.78 -2.91 1.87
N LEU A 193 -12.87 -3.00 2.85
CA LEU A 193 -11.64 -3.80 2.74
C LEU A 193 -11.96 -5.30 2.58
N VAL A 194 -12.92 -5.83 3.34
CA VAL A 194 -13.35 -7.24 3.21
C VAL A 194 -13.93 -7.50 1.82
N ALA A 195 -14.85 -6.65 1.34
CA ALA A 195 -15.45 -6.81 0.03
C ALA A 195 -14.40 -6.74 -1.10
N GLY A 196 -13.49 -5.77 -1.02
CA GLY A 196 -12.38 -5.63 -1.97
C GLY A 196 -11.44 -6.83 -1.94
N GLY A 197 -11.00 -7.22 -0.74
CA GLY A 197 -10.07 -8.34 -0.54
C GLY A 197 -10.65 -9.69 -0.96
N ALA A 198 -11.93 -9.95 -0.67
CA ALA A 198 -12.62 -11.17 -1.12
C ALA A 198 -12.72 -11.23 -2.65
N THR A 199 -13.12 -10.11 -3.27
CA THR A 199 -13.20 -9.99 -4.74
C THR A 199 -11.83 -10.20 -5.37
N GLY A 200 -10.80 -9.55 -4.86
CA GLY A 200 -9.44 -9.68 -5.36
C GLY A 200 -8.84 -11.07 -5.15
N CYS A 201 -9.09 -11.72 -4.02
CA CYS A 201 -8.72 -13.12 -3.80
C CYS A 201 -9.38 -14.03 -4.85
N ALA A 202 -10.68 -13.87 -5.10
CA ALA A 202 -11.38 -14.64 -6.11
C ALA A 202 -10.78 -14.43 -7.51
N GLN A 203 -10.48 -13.17 -7.88
CA GLN A 203 -9.84 -12.84 -9.16
C GLN A 203 -8.47 -13.52 -9.31
N LEU A 204 -7.62 -13.44 -8.27
CA LEU A 204 -6.29 -14.05 -8.27
C LEU A 204 -6.37 -15.57 -8.38
N LEU A 205 -7.24 -16.22 -7.59
CA LEU A 205 -7.37 -17.69 -7.61
C LEU A 205 -7.95 -18.20 -8.93
N LEU A 206 -8.95 -17.52 -9.49
CA LEU A 206 -9.51 -17.89 -10.80
C LEU A 206 -8.46 -17.77 -11.91
N ARG A 207 -7.59 -16.77 -11.83
CA ARG A 207 -6.53 -16.56 -12.82
C ARG A 207 -5.39 -17.55 -12.64
N ALA A 208 -4.92 -17.76 -11.41
CA ALA A 208 -3.94 -18.79 -11.08
C ALA A 208 -4.40 -20.17 -11.54
N ARG A 209 -5.70 -20.50 -11.37
CA ARG A 209 -6.25 -21.77 -11.85
C ARG A 209 -6.15 -21.91 -13.37
N ARG A 210 -6.34 -20.83 -14.15
CA ARG A 210 -6.24 -20.87 -15.61
C ARG A 210 -4.78 -21.01 -16.06
N GLU A 211 -3.87 -20.28 -15.44
CA GLU A 211 -2.46 -20.24 -15.81
C GLU A 211 -1.68 -21.51 -15.37
N LEU A 212 -2.06 -22.13 -14.25
CA LEU A 212 -1.37 -23.32 -13.72
C LEU A 212 -1.94 -24.66 -14.18
N ARG A 213 -3.11 -24.67 -14.83
CA ARG A 213 -3.76 -25.89 -15.36
C ARG A 213 -3.88 -25.92 -16.88
N GLY A 214 -3.64 -24.81 -17.56
CA GLY A 214 -3.52 -24.75 -19.01
C GLY A 214 -2.11 -25.11 -19.43
#